data_AF-A0A1A0I832-F1
#
_entry.id   AF-A0A1A0I832-F1
#
_cell.length_a   1.000
_cell.length_b   1.000
_cell.length_c   1.000
_cell.angle_alpha   90.00
_cell.angle_beta   90.00
_cell.angle_gamma   90.00
#
_symmetry.space_group_name_H-M   'P 1'
#
loop_
_entity.id
_entity.type
_entity.pdbx_description
1 polymer ?
#
loop_
_entity_poly.entity_id
_entity_poly.type
_entity_poly.pdbx_seq_one_letter_code
_entity_poly.pdbx_strand_id
1 'polypeptide(L)'
;MERLTPPDLVVIDEPEPGWLTIPVEGLKRDAFVKSWVALMIDTPPPEYGALKTERPGWSGELGRATWLRTTPRFTATTALLMSDRTIQVADPDAWSAVALAWTRYVEPLARYTAGWTTSLKAWHPSNARGEVGLIARSARIKVATQLRLDMTGRPILATRRTPIPSVIADDASLTGFLTNPSARHERDRYTAAVTYLHALPALIENSDKLTRDEMITLTDYVDDLFDDPAVPMPFRPTPRFIAECELIAKERTEEIARELDVHPNDAEYFSVAYVSMVTTQKNRLLRGADVNVTPALLRRRIRDKKVDEYRKQTARSEAEGKTAKIAAGKRPTKRKRRDSVESLEPQVLSALIKTADWVRRHYDPGADATSRWAKLVAIDILPATDGPVNGLSSSDEIRPYAESRWIDENVTGAATEADKSHARRAAQTVLLIIDMALSSPDDPTSDDPESDKT
;
A
#
# COMPACT_ATOMS: atom_id res chain seq x y z
N MET A 1 2.22 5.91 -10.64
CA MET A 1 2.04 4.44 -10.58
C MET A 1 1.74 3.88 -11.97
N GLU A 2 1.90 2.57 -12.18
CA GLU A 2 1.49 1.94 -13.44
C GLU A 2 -0.03 1.96 -13.59
N ARG A 3 -0.50 2.07 -14.85
CA ARG A 3 -1.93 1.94 -15.16
C ARG A 3 -2.36 0.50 -14.95
N LEU A 4 -3.55 0.30 -14.37
CA LEU A 4 -4.11 -1.03 -14.20
C LEU A 4 -4.36 -1.70 -15.56
N THR A 5 -3.71 -2.83 -15.77
CA THR A 5 -3.88 -3.68 -16.93
C THR A 5 -5.14 -4.52 -16.78
N PRO A 6 -6.09 -4.47 -17.73
CA PRO A 6 -7.24 -5.34 -17.71
C PRO A 6 -6.81 -6.82 -17.76
N PRO A 7 -7.50 -7.72 -17.05
CA PRO A 7 -7.20 -9.14 -17.13
C PRO A 7 -7.71 -9.73 -18.45
N ASP A 8 -6.94 -10.66 -19.01
CA ASP A 8 -7.39 -11.45 -20.15
C ASP A 8 -8.50 -12.42 -19.73
N LEU A 9 -9.44 -12.66 -20.64
CA LEU A 9 -10.39 -13.76 -20.46
C LEU A 9 -9.66 -15.08 -20.66
N VAL A 10 -9.84 -15.99 -19.71
CA VAL A 10 -9.31 -17.34 -19.78
C VAL A 10 -10.43 -18.26 -20.26
N VAL A 11 -10.22 -18.86 -21.42
CA VAL A 11 -11.07 -19.96 -21.91
C VAL A 11 -10.71 -21.21 -21.13
N ILE A 12 -11.73 -21.95 -20.72
CA ILE A 12 -11.61 -23.14 -19.90
C ILE A 12 -12.14 -24.29 -20.74
N ASP A 13 -11.36 -25.35 -20.86
CA ASP A 13 -11.81 -26.55 -21.53
C ASP A 13 -12.88 -27.26 -20.70
N GLU A 14 -13.82 -27.90 -21.38
CA GLU A 14 -14.81 -28.73 -20.70
C GLU A 14 -14.10 -29.90 -20.01
N PRO A 15 -14.45 -30.21 -18.76
CA PRO A 15 -13.82 -31.30 -18.03
C PRO A 15 -14.18 -32.65 -18.67
N GLU A 16 -13.23 -33.59 -18.68
CA GLU A 16 -13.41 -34.92 -19.25
C GLU A 16 -14.56 -35.69 -18.58
N PRO A 17 -15.32 -36.53 -19.30
CA PRO A 17 -16.37 -37.35 -18.73
C PRO A 17 -15.89 -38.16 -17.51
N GLY A 18 -16.69 -38.18 -16.43
CA GLY A 18 -16.38 -38.94 -15.21
C GLY A 18 -15.51 -38.21 -14.17
N TRP A 19 -15.12 -36.95 -14.42
CA TRP A 19 -14.37 -36.13 -13.45
C TRP A 19 -15.10 -35.89 -12.12
N LEU A 20 -16.44 -35.93 -12.13
CA LEU A 20 -17.29 -35.70 -10.97
C LEU A 20 -17.96 -36.99 -10.52
N THR A 21 -17.65 -37.44 -9.30
CA THR A 21 -18.38 -38.54 -8.66
C THR A 21 -19.60 -38.00 -7.94
N ILE A 22 -20.79 -38.46 -8.33
CA ILE A 22 -22.06 -38.05 -7.71
C ILE A 22 -22.52 -39.20 -6.80
N PRO A 23 -22.64 -38.98 -5.48
CA PRO A 23 -23.07 -40.02 -4.58
C PRO A 23 -24.59 -40.27 -4.69
N VAL A 24 -25.07 -41.41 -4.18
CA VAL A 24 -26.48 -41.83 -4.34
C VAL A 24 -27.43 -40.87 -3.64
N GLU A 25 -27.03 -40.33 -2.48
CA GLU A 25 -27.76 -39.29 -1.76
C GLU A 25 -27.79 -37.94 -2.51
N GLY A 26 -26.96 -37.79 -3.54
CA GLY A 26 -26.84 -36.59 -4.36
C GLY A 26 -25.75 -35.63 -3.90
N LEU A 27 -25.37 -34.75 -4.81
CA LEU A 27 -24.34 -33.73 -4.58
C LEU A 27 -24.98 -32.39 -4.20
N LYS A 28 -24.28 -31.58 -3.41
CA LYS A 28 -24.65 -30.18 -3.12
C LYS A 28 -23.73 -29.23 -3.87
N ARG A 29 -24.18 -27.98 -4.09
CA ARG A 29 -23.40 -26.96 -4.80
C ARG A 29 -22.00 -26.78 -4.22
N ASP A 30 -21.84 -26.70 -2.90
CA ASP A 30 -20.53 -26.47 -2.28
C ASP A 30 -19.57 -27.65 -2.47
N ALA A 31 -20.09 -28.88 -2.52
CA ALA A 31 -19.30 -30.07 -2.82
C ALA A 31 -18.89 -30.11 -4.31
N PHE A 32 -19.77 -29.68 -5.21
CA PHE A 32 -19.44 -29.44 -6.61
C PHE A 32 -18.34 -28.39 -6.75
N VAL A 33 -18.48 -27.21 -6.12
CA VAL A 33 -17.47 -26.13 -6.18
C VAL A 33 -16.11 -26.63 -5.69
N LYS A 34 -16.08 -27.40 -4.60
CA LYS A 34 -14.85 -27.97 -4.06
C LYS A 34 -14.17 -28.90 -5.07
N SER A 35 -14.94 -29.75 -5.73
CA SER A 35 -14.43 -30.68 -6.76
C SER A 35 -13.95 -29.91 -7.99
N TRP A 36 -14.70 -28.90 -8.43
CA TRP A 36 -14.34 -28.02 -9.54
C TRP A 36 -13.01 -27.28 -9.29
N VAL A 37 -12.84 -26.72 -8.07
CA VAL A 37 -11.62 -26.01 -7.69
C VAL A 37 -10.40 -26.91 -7.77
N ALA A 38 -10.52 -28.19 -7.41
CA ALA A 38 -9.43 -29.16 -7.46
C ALA A 38 -9.00 -29.48 -8.91
N LEU A 39 -9.94 -29.47 -9.85
CA LEU A 39 -9.66 -29.70 -11.28
C LEU A 39 -8.96 -28.49 -11.94
N MET A 40 -9.28 -27.28 -11.49
CA MET A 40 -8.86 -26.03 -12.15
C MET A 40 -7.56 -25.41 -11.60
N ILE A 41 -6.70 -26.23 -10.96
CA ILE A 41 -5.46 -25.78 -10.31
C ILE A 41 -4.37 -25.40 -11.34
N ASP A 42 -4.38 -25.99 -12.53
CA ASP A 42 -3.25 -25.94 -13.48
C ASP A 42 -3.19 -24.68 -14.39
N THR A 43 -4.23 -23.84 -14.40
CA THR A 43 -4.19 -22.55 -15.11
C THR A 43 -3.77 -21.45 -14.14
N PRO A 44 -2.67 -20.68 -14.38
CA PRO A 44 -2.08 -19.79 -13.38
C PRO A 44 -3.16 -18.94 -12.71
N PRO A 45 -3.45 -19.17 -11.42
CA PRO A 45 -4.66 -18.63 -10.85
C PRO A 45 -4.45 -17.14 -10.54
N PRO A 46 -5.45 -16.26 -10.82
CA PRO A 46 -5.60 -15.05 -10.04
C PRO A 46 -5.53 -15.38 -8.55
N GLU A 47 -5.17 -14.42 -7.69
CA GLU A 47 -4.99 -14.68 -6.25
C GLU A 47 -6.10 -15.58 -5.68
N TYR A 48 -5.73 -16.77 -5.17
CA TYR A 48 -6.66 -17.83 -4.77
C TYR A 48 -7.81 -17.33 -3.86
N GLY A 49 -7.51 -16.35 -3.00
CA GLY A 49 -8.48 -15.69 -2.13
C GLY A 49 -9.65 -15.04 -2.88
N ALA A 50 -9.40 -14.41 -4.03
CA ALA A 50 -10.44 -13.76 -4.85
C ALA A 50 -11.28 -14.80 -5.61
N LEU A 51 -10.66 -15.81 -6.21
CA LEU A 51 -11.40 -16.87 -6.93
C LEU A 51 -12.33 -17.68 -6.01
N LYS A 52 -11.91 -17.91 -4.75
CA LYS A 52 -12.70 -18.64 -3.75
C LYS A 52 -14.08 -17.99 -3.53
N THR A 53 -14.17 -16.67 -3.57
CA THR A 53 -15.44 -15.94 -3.38
C THR A 53 -16.17 -15.70 -4.70
N GLU A 54 -15.45 -15.47 -5.79
CA GLU A 54 -16.08 -15.09 -7.06
C GLU A 54 -16.78 -16.24 -7.78
N ARG A 55 -16.22 -17.47 -7.78
CA ARG A 55 -16.90 -18.64 -8.38
C ARG A 55 -18.30 -18.88 -7.79
N PRO A 56 -18.46 -19.07 -6.47
CA PRO A 56 -19.79 -19.24 -5.88
C PRO A 56 -20.67 -17.98 -6.00
N GLY A 57 -20.07 -16.78 -6.07
CA GLY A 57 -20.76 -15.52 -6.32
C GLY A 57 -21.41 -15.50 -7.70
N TRP A 58 -20.64 -15.74 -8.75
CA TRP A 58 -21.11 -15.77 -10.14
C TRP A 58 -22.09 -16.92 -10.40
N SER A 59 -21.83 -18.11 -9.85
CA SER A 59 -22.82 -19.21 -9.89
C SER A 59 -24.16 -18.77 -9.31
N GLY A 60 -24.14 -18.07 -8.17
CA GLY A 60 -25.35 -17.56 -7.53
C GLY A 60 -26.10 -16.53 -8.37
N GLU A 61 -25.39 -15.56 -8.95
CA GLU A 61 -26.00 -14.50 -9.77
C GLU A 61 -26.58 -15.06 -11.07
N LEU A 62 -25.88 -15.98 -11.75
CA LEU A 62 -26.37 -16.64 -12.95
C LEU A 62 -27.57 -17.56 -12.67
N GLY A 63 -27.55 -18.33 -11.59
CA GLY A 63 -28.68 -19.19 -11.21
C GLY A 63 -29.98 -18.43 -10.90
N ARG A 64 -29.87 -17.13 -10.56
CA ARG A 64 -31.01 -16.23 -10.36
C ARG A 64 -31.46 -15.54 -11.65
N ALA A 65 -30.66 -15.58 -12.71
CA ALA A 65 -31.02 -14.97 -13.98
C ALA A 65 -32.18 -15.75 -14.62
N THR A 66 -33.25 -15.05 -15.00
CA THR A 66 -34.47 -15.67 -15.51
C THR A 66 -34.26 -16.38 -16.84
N TRP A 67 -33.45 -15.79 -17.72
CA TRP A 67 -33.13 -16.33 -19.05
C TRP A 67 -32.38 -17.67 -19.00
N LEU A 68 -31.61 -17.93 -17.92
CA LEU A 68 -30.87 -19.18 -17.80
C LEU A 68 -31.84 -20.37 -17.72
N ARG A 69 -32.98 -20.20 -17.05
CA ARG A 69 -34.02 -21.24 -16.89
C ARG A 69 -34.72 -21.60 -18.20
N THR A 70 -34.70 -20.68 -19.17
CA THR A 70 -35.39 -20.81 -20.46
C THR A 70 -34.43 -21.13 -21.60
N THR A 71 -33.14 -21.23 -21.32
CA THR A 71 -32.12 -21.54 -22.33
C THR A 71 -32.16 -23.04 -22.62
N PRO A 72 -32.25 -23.51 -23.88
CA PRO A 72 -32.47 -24.94 -24.18
C PRO A 72 -31.44 -25.91 -23.57
N ARG A 73 -30.23 -25.45 -23.26
CA ARG A 73 -29.14 -26.25 -22.66
C ARG A 73 -29.14 -26.25 -21.12
N PHE A 74 -29.93 -25.39 -20.49
CA PHE A 74 -29.98 -25.23 -19.03
C PHE A 74 -31.42 -25.31 -18.55
N THR A 75 -31.66 -26.15 -17.55
CA THR A 75 -33.01 -26.36 -17.03
C THR A 75 -33.27 -25.48 -15.80
N ALA A 76 -34.52 -25.43 -15.35
CA ALA A 76 -34.86 -24.85 -14.06
C ALA A 76 -34.07 -25.50 -12.91
N THR A 77 -33.79 -26.81 -13.01
CA THR A 77 -32.96 -27.55 -12.05
C THR A 77 -31.51 -27.06 -12.07
N THR A 78 -30.92 -26.83 -13.26
CA THR A 78 -29.57 -26.26 -13.38
C THR A 78 -29.48 -24.89 -12.69
N ALA A 79 -30.44 -23.99 -12.96
CA ALA A 79 -30.48 -22.68 -12.34
C ALA A 79 -30.68 -22.73 -10.81
N LEU A 80 -31.51 -23.67 -10.33
CA LEU A 80 -31.73 -23.92 -8.91
C LEU A 80 -30.43 -24.39 -8.23
N LEU A 81 -29.76 -25.40 -8.78
CA LEU A 81 -28.49 -25.93 -8.25
C LEU A 81 -27.37 -24.88 -8.25
N MET A 82 -27.35 -23.98 -9.24
CA MET A 82 -26.40 -22.89 -9.29
C MET A 82 -26.67 -21.79 -8.26
N SER A 83 -27.93 -21.54 -7.90
CA SER A 83 -28.32 -20.45 -7.00
C SER A 83 -28.43 -20.84 -5.52
N ASP A 84 -28.79 -22.09 -5.23
CA ASP A 84 -29.02 -22.60 -3.88
C ASP A 84 -27.96 -23.62 -3.46
N ARG A 85 -27.33 -23.39 -2.30
CA ARG A 85 -26.30 -24.27 -1.72
C ARG A 85 -26.87 -25.45 -0.94
N THR A 86 -28.14 -25.41 -0.58
CA THR A 86 -28.79 -26.38 0.30
C THR A 86 -29.40 -27.55 -0.45
N ILE A 87 -29.74 -27.35 -1.72
CA ILE A 87 -30.34 -28.35 -2.59
C ILE A 87 -29.33 -29.46 -2.90
N GLN A 88 -29.81 -30.70 -2.78
CA GLN A 88 -29.05 -31.91 -3.02
C GLN A 88 -29.74 -32.72 -4.11
N VAL A 89 -28.99 -33.08 -5.16
CA VAL A 89 -29.53 -33.77 -6.35
C VAL A 89 -28.55 -34.83 -6.81
N ALA A 90 -29.05 -36.03 -7.09
CA ALA A 90 -28.27 -37.18 -7.57
C ALA A 90 -28.24 -37.30 -9.11
N ASP A 91 -29.01 -36.47 -9.82
CA ASP A 91 -29.13 -36.48 -11.29
C ASP A 91 -27.82 -36.05 -11.99
N PRO A 92 -27.13 -36.96 -12.70
CA PRO A 92 -25.89 -36.66 -13.41
C PRO A 92 -26.06 -35.67 -14.56
N ASP A 93 -27.21 -35.65 -15.23
CA ASP A 93 -27.46 -34.76 -16.37
C ASP A 93 -27.60 -33.31 -15.88
N ALA A 94 -28.25 -33.12 -14.73
CA ALA A 94 -28.34 -31.81 -14.07
C ALA A 94 -26.95 -31.28 -13.71
N TRP A 95 -26.07 -32.11 -13.14
CA TRP A 95 -24.70 -31.71 -12.79
C TRP A 95 -23.80 -31.50 -14.02
N SER A 96 -24.02 -32.25 -15.09
CA SER A 96 -23.36 -32.01 -16.38
C SER A 96 -23.76 -30.66 -16.97
N ALA A 97 -25.04 -30.28 -16.90
CA ALA A 97 -25.50 -28.96 -17.30
C ALA A 97 -24.93 -27.83 -16.40
N VAL A 98 -24.77 -28.08 -15.08
CA VAL A 98 -24.08 -27.14 -14.17
C VAL A 98 -22.61 -26.99 -14.55
N ALA A 99 -21.91 -28.10 -14.83
CA ALA A 99 -20.51 -28.09 -15.27
C ALA A 99 -20.32 -27.31 -16.57
N LEU A 100 -21.23 -27.49 -17.54
CA LEU A 100 -21.25 -26.74 -18.79
C LEU A 100 -21.46 -25.23 -18.53
N ALA A 101 -22.43 -24.85 -17.70
CA ALA A 101 -22.66 -23.46 -17.32
C ALA A 101 -21.46 -22.85 -16.59
N TRP A 102 -20.77 -23.64 -15.77
CA TRP A 102 -19.58 -23.20 -15.06
C TRP A 102 -18.40 -22.96 -15.99
N THR A 103 -18.12 -23.90 -16.89
CA THR A 103 -17.08 -23.78 -17.92
C THR A 103 -17.32 -22.56 -18.81
N ARG A 104 -18.55 -22.42 -19.31
CA ARG A 104 -18.88 -21.42 -20.32
C ARG A 104 -19.03 -20.02 -19.77
N TYR A 105 -19.53 -19.89 -18.54
CA TYR A 105 -19.92 -18.58 -17.99
C TYR A 105 -19.28 -18.27 -16.64
N VAL A 106 -19.44 -19.14 -15.63
CA VAL A 106 -19.00 -18.83 -14.25
C VAL A 106 -17.50 -18.62 -14.19
N GLU A 107 -16.72 -19.53 -14.75
CA GLU A 107 -15.27 -19.54 -14.61
C GLU A 107 -14.60 -18.37 -15.37
N PRO A 108 -14.96 -18.07 -16.64
CA PRO A 108 -14.48 -16.87 -17.31
C PRO A 108 -14.83 -15.57 -16.56
N LEU A 109 -16.05 -15.43 -16.06
CA LEU A 109 -16.48 -14.25 -15.30
C LEU A 109 -15.75 -14.12 -13.95
N ALA A 110 -15.60 -15.23 -13.23
CA ALA A 110 -14.89 -15.27 -11.95
C ALA A 110 -13.41 -14.96 -12.13
N ARG A 111 -12.76 -15.50 -13.16
CA ARG A 111 -11.36 -15.18 -13.49
C ARG A 111 -11.19 -13.74 -13.93
N TYR A 112 -12.10 -13.21 -14.75
CA TYR A 112 -12.07 -11.80 -15.14
C TYR A 112 -12.16 -10.88 -13.93
N THR A 113 -13.18 -11.05 -13.08
CA THR A 113 -13.36 -10.21 -11.88
C THR A 113 -12.22 -10.37 -10.86
N ALA A 114 -11.74 -11.59 -10.62
CA ALA A 114 -10.58 -11.86 -9.76
C ALA A 114 -9.25 -11.37 -10.37
N GLY A 115 -9.16 -11.28 -11.70
CA GLY A 115 -7.99 -10.80 -12.42
C GLY A 115 -7.67 -9.34 -12.06
N TRP A 116 -8.68 -8.51 -11.85
CA TRP A 116 -8.51 -7.11 -11.43
C TRP A 116 -7.82 -6.97 -10.05
N THR A 117 -8.01 -7.93 -9.13
CA THR A 117 -7.26 -7.99 -7.86
C THR A 117 -5.76 -8.15 -8.10
N THR A 118 -5.38 -8.86 -9.17
CA THR A 118 -3.98 -9.03 -9.58
C THR A 118 -3.44 -7.76 -10.23
N SER A 119 -4.22 -7.10 -11.08
CA SER A 119 -3.85 -5.82 -11.70
C SER A 119 -3.52 -4.74 -10.67
N LEU A 120 -4.22 -4.74 -9.53
CA LEU A 120 -3.98 -3.82 -8.42
C LEU A 120 -2.68 -4.10 -7.63
N LYS A 121 -1.95 -5.19 -7.90
CA LYS A 121 -0.63 -5.42 -7.29
C LYS A 121 0.35 -4.30 -7.61
N ALA A 122 0.24 -3.69 -8.79
CA ALA A 122 1.07 -2.56 -9.20
C ALA A 122 0.90 -1.34 -8.27
N TRP A 123 -0.21 -1.26 -7.56
CA TRP A 123 -0.46 -0.19 -6.60
C TRP A 123 -0.01 -0.57 -5.21
N HIS A 124 0.28 -1.83 -4.91
CA HIS A 124 0.64 -2.28 -3.56
C HIS A 124 1.82 -1.47 -2.98
N PRO A 125 1.74 -1.02 -1.70
CA PRO A 125 2.83 -0.28 -1.10
C PRO A 125 4.12 -1.11 -1.12
N SER A 126 5.21 -0.49 -1.61
CA SER A 126 6.51 -1.14 -1.74
C SER A 126 7.02 -1.57 -0.37
N ASN A 127 7.54 -2.80 -0.24
CA ASN A 127 8.05 -3.36 1.02
C ASN A 127 7.04 -3.46 2.16
N ALA A 128 5.73 -3.35 1.90
CA ALA A 128 4.73 -3.54 2.94
C ALA A 128 4.79 -4.97 3.52
N ARG A 129 5.16 -5.05 4.80
CA ARG A 129 5.22 -6.28 5.60
C ARG A 129 4.15 -6.20 6.70
N GLY A 130 3.88 -7.34 7.33
CA GLY A 130 2.93 -7.41 8.45
C GLY A 130 1.52 -6.93 8.07
N GLU A 131 0.91 -6.18 8.98
CA GLU A 131 -0.48 -5.73 8.87
C GLU A 131 -0.72 -4.76 7.70
N VAL A 132 0.27 -3.93 7.36
CA VAL A 132 0.19 -3.02 6.19
C VAL A 132 -0.07 -3.80 4.90
N GLY A 133 0.69 -4.89 4.68
CA GLY A 133 0.51 -5.75 3.51
C GLY A 133 -0.81 -6.52 3.53
N LEU A 134 -1.27 -6.94 4.72
CA LEU A 134 -2.55 -7.64 4.88
C LEU A 134 -3.74 -6.74 4.58
N ILE A 135 -3.72 -5.48 5.02
CA ILE A 135 -4.77 -4.50 4.72
C ILE A 135 -4.81 -4.18 3.22
N ALA A 136 -3.66 -3.89 2.61
CA ALA A 136 -3.59 -3.65 1.17
C ALA A 136 -4.11 -4.85 0.38
N ARG A 137 -3.73 -6.08 0.76
CA ARG A 137 -4.27 -7.30 0.14
C ARG A 137 -5.78 -7.44 0.33
N SER A 138 -6.28 -7.19 1.54
CA SER A 138 -7.72 -7.29 1.86
C SER A 138 -8.54 -6.28 1.07
N ALA A 139 -8.05 -5.05 0.89
CA ALA A 139 -8.67 -4.05 0.04
C ALA A 139 -8.75 -4.52 -1.43
N ARG A 140 -7.67 -5.14 -1.96
CA ARG A 140 -7.67 -5.68 -3.34
C ARG A 140 -8.65 -6.83 -3.53
N ILE A 141 -8.90 -7.66 -2.51
CA ILE A 141 -9.85 -8.77 -2.61
C ILE A 141 -11.30 -8.25 -2.73
N LYS A 142 -11.66 -7.14 -2.05
CA LYS A 142 -13.00 -6.55 -2.13
C LYS A 142 -13.38 -6.11 -3.56
N VAL A 143 -12.39 -5.78 -4.39
CA VAL A 143 -12.58 -5.32 -5.77
C VAL A 143 -13.33 -6.33 -6.63
N ALA A 144 -12.99 -7.62 -6.54
CA ALA A 144 -13.59 -8.64 -7.40
C ALA A 144 -15.10 -8.74 -7.16
N THR A 145 -15.50 -8.79 -5.89
CA THR A 145 -16.91 -8.80 -5.49
C THR A 145 -17.62 -7.55 -5.94
N GLN A 146 -16.96 -6.40 -5.83
CA GLN A 146 -17.57 -5.14 -6.21
C GLN A 146 -17.77 -5.01 -7.72
N LEU A 147 -16.82 -5.48 -8.53
CA LEU A 147 -16.96 -5.59 -9.97
C LEU A 147 -18.10 -6.52 -10.38
N ARG A 148 -18.21 -7.69 -9.74
CA ARG A 148 -19.34 -8.58 -10.00
C ARG A 148 -20.68 -7.88 -9.76
N LEU A 149 -20.82 -7.16 -8.64
CA LEU A 149 -22.04 -6.38 -8.37
C LEU A 149 -22.31 -5.36 -9.49
N ASP A 150 -21.29 -4.64 -9.98
CA ASP A 150 -21.40 -3.69 -11.11
C ASP A 150 -21.93 -4.38 -12.36
N MET A 151 -21.29 -5.50 -12.69
CA MET A 151 -21.57 -6.28 -13.90
C MET A 151 -22.95 -6.91 -13.84
N THR A 152 -23.51 -7.17 -12.65
CA THR A 152 -24.91 -7.61 -12.49
C THR A 152 -25.93 -6.47 -12.52
N GLY A 153 -25.50 -5.23 -12.75
CA GLY A 153 -26.37 -4.06 -12.80
C GLY A 153 -26.77 -3.49 -11.44
N ARG A 154 -26.16 -3.97 -10.34
CA ARG A 154 -26.41 -3.40 -9.01
C ARG A 154 -25.58 -2.14 -8.82
N PRO A 155 -26.19 -0.99 -8.44
CA PRO A 155 -25.45 0.23 -8.21
C PRO A 155 -24.51 0.07 -7.02
N ILE A 156 -23.29 0.56 -7.19
CA ILE A 156 -22.19 0.39 -6.21
C ILE A 156 -21.97 1.66 -5.42
N LEU A 157 -22.11 2.79 -6.10
CA LEU A 157 -21.84 4.11 -5.55
C LEU A 157 -23.11 4.93 -5.77
N ALA A 158 -23.57 5.61 -4.71
CA ALA A 158 -24.70 6.53 -4.75
C ALA A 158 -24.51 7.67 -5.79
N THR A 159 -23.30 7.83 -6.32
CA THR A 159 -22.92 8.86 -7.29
C THR A 159 -23.41 8.61 -8.72
N ARG A 160 -23.95 7.42 -9.05
CA ARG A 160 -24.37 7.12 -10.44
C ARG A 160 -25.88 7.22 -10.62
N ARG A 161 -26.29 8.20 -11.43
CA ARG A 161 -27.70 8.42 -11.85
C ARG A 161 -28.14 7.56 -13.03
N THR A 162 -27.21 6.93 -13.76
CA THR A 162 -27.52 6.21 -15.00
C THR A 162 -27.66 4.71 -14.75
N PRO A 163 -28.72 4.06 -15.27
CA PRO A 163 -28.85 2.60 -15.25
C PRO A 163 -27.61 1.93 -15.85
N ILE A 164 -27.17 0.86 -15.22
CA ILE A 164 -25.97 0.11 -15.61
C ILE A 164 -26.42 -1.09 -16.44
N PRO A 165 -26.00 -1.22 -17.70
CA PRO A 165 -26.26 -2.43 -18.47
C PRO A 165 -25.64 -3.64 -17.76
N SER A 166 -26.49 -4.59 -17.37
CA SER A 166 -26.07 -5.84 -16.75
C SER A 166 -25.47 -6.76 -17.81
N VAL A 167 -24.29 -7.30 -17.54
CA VAL A 167 -23.63 -8.34 -18.35
C VAL A 167 -24.45 -9.62 -18.39
N ILE A 168 -25.25 -9.87 -17.36
CA ILE A 168 -26.10 -11.07 -17.26
C ILE A 168 -27.58 -10.77 -17.51
N ALA A 169 -27.91 -9.67 -18.21
CA ALA A 169 -29.28 -9.33 -18.56
C ALA A 169 -29.96 -10.44 -19.39
N ASP A 170 -29.23 -10.99 -20.35
CA ASP A 170 -29.60 -12.10 -21.22
C ASP A 170 -28.35 -12.84 -21.72
N ASP A 171 -28.54 -13.98 -22.41
CA ASP A 171 -27.45 -14.79 -22.97
C ASP A 171 -26.62 -14.01 -24.02
N ALA A 172 -27.27 -13.11 -24.77
CA ALA A 172 -26.62 -12.31 -25.80
C ALA A 172 -25.65 -11.28 -25.19
N SER A 173 -26.06 -10.60 -24.12
CA SER A 173 -25.26 -9.64 -23.36
C SER A 173 -24.04 -10.32 -22.74
N LEU A 174 -24.25 -11.50 -22.15
CA LEU A 174 -23.18 -12.26 -21.53
C LEU A 174 -22.18 -12.78 -22.57
N THR A 175 -22.68 -13.38 -23.65
CA THR A 175 -21.83 -13.88 -24.75
C THR A 175 -21.08 -12.73 -25.43
N GLY A 176 -21.74 -11.59 -25.62
CA GLY A 176 -21.11 -10.36 -26.15
C GLY A 176 -19.96 -9.87 -25.26
N PHE A 177 -20.13 -9.88 -23.94
CA PHE A 177 -19.05 -9.57 -23.00
C PHE A 177 -17.91 -10.60 -23.08
N LEU A 178 -18.21 -11.90 -23.09
CA LEU A 178 -17.18 -12.95 -23.18
C LEU A 178 -16.41 -12.93 -24.50
N THR A 179 -17.01 -12.39 -25.56
CA THR A 179 -16.36 -12.22 -26.86
C THR A 179 -15.52 -10.94 -26.90
N ASN A 180 -15.99 -9.86 -26.26
CA ASN A 180 -15.32 -8.57 -26.26
C ASN A 180 -15.38 -7.89 -24.87
N PRO A 181 -14.54 -8.33 -23.92
CA PRO A 181 -14.49 -7.72 -22.59
C PRO A 181 -13.96 -6.28 -22.64
N SER A 182 -13.23 -5.94 -23.71
CA SER A 182 -12.55 -4.64 -23.85
C SER A 182 -13.49 -3.44 -23.82
N ALA A 183 -14.74 -3.63 -24.26
CA ALA A 183 -15.78 -2.61 -24.20
C ALA A 183 -16.07 -2.12 -22.76
N ARG A 184 -15.73 -2.90 -21.75
CA ARG A 184 -15.90 -2.56 -20.33
C ARG A 184 -14.63 -2.18 -19.58
N HIS A 185 -13.44 -2.36 -20.18
CA HIS A 185 -12.18 -2.20 -19.46
C HIS A 185 -12.02 -0.86 -18.74
N GLU A 186 -12.42 0.26 -19.35
CA GLU A 186 -12.30 1.57 -18.71
C GLU A 186 -13.20 1.70 -17.48
N ARG A 187 -14.42 1.17 -17.58
CA ARG A 187 -15.40 1.16 -16.50
C ARG A 187 -14.97 0.24 -15.36
N ASP A 188 -14.49 -0.94 -15.70
CA ASP A 188 -14.07 -1.93 -14.71
C ASP A 188 -12.75 -1.49 -14.04
N ARG A 189 -11.84 -0.83 -14.79
CA ARG A 189 -10.67 -0.14 -14.23
C ARG A 189 -11.08 0.90 -13.20
N TYR A 190 -12.05 1.76 -13.54
CA TYR A 190 -12.57 2.75 -12.61
C TYR A 190 -13.15 2.11 -11.35
N THR A 191 -14.02 1.11 -11.53
CA THR A 191 -14.67 0.42 -10.41
C THR A 191 -13.65 -0.26 -9.51
N ALA A 192 -12.63 -0.90 -10.08
CA ALA A 192 -11.53 -1.50 -9.35
C ALA A 192 -10.74 -0.47 -8.54
N ALA A 193 -10.31 0.62 -9.18
CA ALA A 193 -9.54 1.67 -8.55
C ALA A 193 -10.28 2.32 -7.36
N VAL A 194 -11.55 2.70 -7.57
CA VAL A 194 -12.33 3.37 -6.53
C VAL A 194 -12.72 2.42 -5.41
N THR A 195 -13.07 1.17 -5.72
CA THR A 195 -13.33 0.18 -4.66
C THR A 195 -12.09 -0.01 -3.79
N TYR A 196 -10.91 -0.12 -4.40
CA TYR A 196 -9.66 -0.26 -3.65
C TYR A 196 -9.39 0.97 -2.77
N LEU A 197 -9.51 2.17 -3.33
CA LEU A 197 -9.32 3.43 -2.62
C LEU A 197 -10.27 3.60 -1.43
N HIS A 198 -11.54 3.25 -1.58
CA HIS A 198 -12.54 3.37 -0.51
C HIS A 198 -12.41 2.26 0.53
N ALA A 199 -11.94 1.08 0.12
CA ALA A 199 -11.74 -0.04 1.04
C ALA A 199 -10.58 0.20 2.01
N LEU A 200 -9.53 0.93 1.60
CA LEU A 200 -8.33 1.16 2.41
C LEU A 200 -8.63 1.94 3.71
N PRO A 201 -9.21 3.17 3.68
CA PRO A 201 -9.57 3.90 4.90
C PRO A 201 -10.43 3.08 5.85
N ALA A 202 -11.47 2.44 5.33
CA ALA A 202 -12.37 1.62 6.15
C ALA A 202 -11.64 0.43 6.81
N LEU A 203 -10.63 -0.15 6.17
CA LEU A 203 -9.84 -1.23 6.76
C LEU A 203 -8.78 -0.71 7.75
N ILE A 204 -8.23 0.48 7.53
CA ILE A 204 -7.31 1.16 8.44
C ILE A 204 -8.05 1.51 9.75
N GLU A 205 -9.21 2.17 9.63
CA GLU A 205 -10.03 2.62 10.77
C GLU A 205 -10.53 1.45 11.63
N ASN A 206 -10.83 0.31 11.01
CA ASN A 206 -11.33 -0.87 11.72
C ASN A 206 -10.20 -1.82 12.19
N SER A 207 -8.93 -1.48 11.98
CA SER A 207 -7.82 -2.33 12.41
C SER A 207 -7.39 -1.99 13.83
N ASP A 208 -7.50 -2.97 14.72
CA ASP A 208 -6.98 -2.94 16.09
C ASP A 208 -5.49 -3.32 16.17
N LYS A 209 -4.90 -3.78 15.06
CA LYS A 209 -3.54 -4.34 15.02
C LYS A 209 -2.50 -3.41 14.43
N LEU A 210 -2.90 -2.33 13.75
CA LEU A 210 -1.94 -1.39 13.20
C LEU A 210 -1.30 -0.58 14.31
N THR A 211 0.02 -0.46 14.27
CA THR A 211 0.70 0.56 15.07
C THR A 211 0.33 1.96 14.56
N ARG A 212 0.59 2.98 15.38
CA ARG A 212 0.39 4.38 14.96
C ARG A 212 1.16 4.73 13.69
N ASP A 213 2.41 4.25 13.57
CA ASP A 213 3.26 4.52 12.42
C ASP A 213 2.78 3.80 11.15
N GLU A 214 2.23 2.59 11.30
CA GLU A 214 1.64 1.85 10.19
C GLU A 214 0.34 2.49 9.69
N MET A 215 -0.52 2.96 10.60
CA MET A 215 -1.71 3.75 10.24
C MET A 215 -1.33 5.01 9.47
N ILE A 216 -0.35 5.76 9.99
CA ILE A 216 0.23 6.95 9.39
C ILE A 216 0.79 6.67 7.99
N THR A 217 1.52 5.56 7.83
CA THR A 217 2.09 5.13 6.53
C THR A 217 1.01 4.77 5.52
N LEU A 218 -0.02 4.03 5.95
CA LEU A 218 -1.14 3.65 5.07
C LEU A 218 -2.00 4.84 4.67
N THR A 219 -2.24 5.79 5.57
CA THR A 219 -2.99 7.01 5.26
C THR A 219 -2.28 7.86 4.22
N ASP A 220 -0.96 8.01 4.32
CA ASP A 220 -0.17 8.70 3.29
C ASP A 220 -0.22 7.99 1.95
N TYR A 221 -0.04 6.68 1.97
CA TYR A 221 -0.12 5.88 0.76
C TYR A 221 -1.50 6.03 0.09
N VAL A 222 -2.58 6.12 0.86
CA VAL A 222 -3.92 6.42 0.36
C VAL A 222 -3.99 7.83 -0.26
N ASP A 223 -3.45 8.83 0.42
CA ASP A 223 -3.39 10.21 -0.09
C ASP A 223 -2.61 10.29 -1.41
N ASP A 224 -1.46 9.64 -1.48
CA ASP A 224 -0.62 9.56 -2.68
C ASP A 224 -1.37 8.90 -3.84
N LEU A 225 -2.17 7.85 -3.56
CA LEU A 225 -3.05 7.26 -4.57
C LEU A 225 -4.12 8.25 -5.04
N PHE A 226 -4.74 9.03 -4.15
CA PHE A 226 -5.73 10.03 -4.56
C PHE A 226 -5.11 11.13 -5.43
N ASP A 227 -3.84 11.46 -5.22
CA ASP A 227 -3.12 12.46 -6.01
C ASP A 227 -2.52 11.92 -7.32
N ASP A 228 -2.44 10.60 -7.49
CA ASP A 228 -1.87 9.99 -8.69
C ASP A 228 -2.79 10.15 -9.92
N PRO A 229 -2.29 10.75 -11.03
CA PRO A 229 -3.07 10.93 -12.25
C PRO A 229 -3.42 9.63 -12.99
N ALA A 230 -2.77 8.51 -12.65
CA ALA A 230 -3.10 7.19 -13.19
C ALA A 230 -4.36 6.60 -12.55
N VAL A 231 -4.83 7.15 -11.43
CA VAL A 231 -6.10 6.73 -10.81
C VAL A 231 -7.27 7.35 -11.59
N PRO A 232 -8.14 6.52 -12.20
CA PRO A 232 -9.25 6.98 -13.03
C PRO A 232 -10.29 7.76 -12.23
N MET A 233 -10.98 8.65 -12.93
CA MET A 233 -12.03 9.51 -12.39
C MET A 233 -13.43 8.93 -12.67
N PRO A 234 -14.43 9.13 -11.78
CA PRO A 234 -15.77 8.57 -11.94
C PRO A 234 -16.50 9.03 -13.19
N PHE A 235 -16.25 10.26 -13.55
CA PHE A 235 -16.79 10.95 -14.70
C PHE A 235 -15.77 12.01 -15.09
N ARG A 236 -15.98 12.63 -16.25
CA ARG A 236 -15.26 13.85 -16.61
C ARG A 236 -15.88 15.00 -15.83
N PRO A 237 -15.22 15.53 -14.77
CA PRO A 237 -15.83 16.54 -13.94
C PRO A 237 -16.03 17.83 -14.74
N THR A 238 -17.17 18.49 -14.54
CA THR A 238 -17.43 19.81 -15.12
C THR A 238 -16.56 20.84 -14.42
N PRO A 239 -16.17 21.95 -15.08
CA PRO A 239 -15.42 23.02 -14.42
C PRO A 239 -16.10 23.54 -13.14
N ARG A 240 -17.44 23.60 -13.14
CA ARG A 240 -18.24 23.96 -11.97
C ARG A 240 -18.06 22.98 -10.81
N PHE A 241 -18.14 21.67 -11.07
CA PHE A 241 -17.96 20.66 -10.04
C PHE A 241 -16.53 20.63 -9.48
N ILE A 242 -15.52 20.86 -10.34
CA ILE A 242 -14.13 21.01 -9.88
C ILE A 242 -14.00 22.20 -8.93
N ALA A 243 -14.58 23.35 -9.28
CA ALA A 243 -14.55 24.55 -8.45
C ALA A 243 -15.28 24.35 -7.11
N GLU A 244 -16.40 23.64 -7.12
CA GLU A 244 -17.14 23.27 -5.90
C GLU A 244 -16.31 22.36 -4.99
N CYS A 245 -15.69 21.31 -5.54
CA CYS A 245 -14.79 20.44 -4.78
C CYS A 245 -13.58 21.22 -4.22
N GLU A 246 -13.02 22.14 -5.00
CA GLU A 246 -11.91 22.99 -4.56
C GLU A 246 -12.31 23.93 -3.42
N LEU A 247 -13.51 24.51 -3.48
CA LEU A 247 -14.04 25.37 -2.42
C LEU A 247 -14.21 24.57 -1.11
N ILE A 248 -14.89 23.43 -1.16
CA ILE A 248 -15.10 22.56 0.02
C ILE A 248 -13.74 22.12 0.60
N ALA A 249 -12.80 21.74 -0.26
CA ALA A 249 -11.45 21.35 0.16
C ALA A 249 -10.69 22.49 0.87
N LYS A 250 -10.80 23.73 0.36
CA LYS A 250 -10.22 24.92 0.99
C LYS A 250 -10.86 25.17 2.35
N GLU A 251 -12.19 25.27 2.41
CA GLU A 251 -12.92 25.57 3.66
C GLU A 251 -12.55 24.60 4.78
N ARG A 252 -12.50 23.29 4.49
CA ARG A 252 -12.10 22.26 5.47
C ARG A 252 -10.63 22.33 5.87
N THR A 253 -9.75 22.66 4.94
CA THR A 253 -8.32 22.81 5.26
C THR A 253 -8.08 24.08 6.09
N GLU A 254 -8.81 25.17 5.82
CA GLU A 254 -8.76 26.42 6.59
C GLU A 254 -9.27 26.23 8.02
N GLU A 255 -10.36 25.50 8.20
CA GLU A 255 -10.91 25.17 9.52
C GLU A 255 -9.82 24.55 10.42
N ILE A 256 -9.11 23.56 9.90
CA ILE A 256 -8.05 22.85 10.62
C ILE A 256 -6.77 23.69 10.75
N ALA A 257 -6.46 24.50 9.75
CA ALA A 257 -5.34 25.43 9.81
C ALA A 257 -5.50 26.43 10.96
N ARG A 258 -6.72 26.91 11.24
CA ARG A 258 -6.99 27.83 12.36
C ARG A 258 -6.78 27.19 13.73
N GLU A 259 -6.98 25.89 13.84
CA GLU A 259 -6.70 25.12 15.07
C GLU A 259 -5.20 24.81 15.24
N LEU A 260 -4.39 25.03 14.20
CA LEU A 260 -2.97 24.74 14.21
C LEU A 260 -2.18 25.93 14.73
N ASP A 261 -1.53 25.75 15.88
CA ASP A 261 -0.44 26.65 16.29
C ASP A 261 0.81 26.36 15.45
N VAL A 262 1.07 27.22 14.46
CA VAL A 262 2.19 27.10 13.52
C VAL A 262 3.32 28.01 14.00
N HIS A 263 4.47 27.41 14.31
CA HIS A 263 5.66 28.17 14.68
C HIS A 263 6.04 29.15 13.55
N PRO A 264 6.44 30.41 13.83
CA PRO A 264 6.76 31.40 12.80
C PRO A 264 7.79 30.94 11.75
N ASN A 265 8.79 30.17 12.19
CA ASN A 265 9.82 29.58 11.31
C ASN A 265 9.26 28.55 10.30
N ASP A 266 8.01 28.13 10.47
CA ASP A 266 7.36 27.11 9.65
C ASP A 266 6.42 27.70 8.61
N ALA A 267 6.26 29.03 8.58
CA ALA A 267 5.27 29.71 7.75
C ALA A 267 5.39 29.40 6.25
N GLU A 268 6.62 29.31 5.73
CA GLU A 268 6.86 28.95 4.33
C GLU A 268 6.43 27.50 4.04
N TYR A 269 6.85 26.55 4.87
CA TYR A 269 6.48 25.14 4.73
C TYR A 269 4.98 24.90 4.94
N PHE A 270 4.36 25.69 5.81
CA PHE A 270 2.92 25.68 6.03
C PHE A 270 2.15 26.01 4.75
N SER A 271 2.54 27.07 4.04
CA SER A 271 1.85 27.46 2.79
C SER A 271 1.88 26.33 1.74
N VAL A 272 3.02 25.64 1.61
CA VAL A 272 3.19 24.52 0.67
C VAL A 272 2.38 23.30 1.12
N ALA A 273 2.44 22.96 2.41
CA ALA A 273 1.69 21.87 2.99
C ALA A 273 0.17 22.10 2.87
N TYR A 274 -0.29 23.33 3.06
CA TYR A 274 -1.68 23.74 2.91
C TYR A 274 -2.18 23.52 1.47
N VAL A 275 -1.46 24.04 0.46
CA VAL A 275 -1.85 23.87 -0.96
C VAL A 275 -1.86 22.39 -1.36
N SER A 276 -0.86 21.63 -0.89
CA SER A 276 -0.80 20.20 -1.11
C SER A 276 -1.99 19.48 -0.49
N MET A 277 -2.37 19.82 0.75
CA MET A 277 -3.52 19.24 1.43
C MET A 277 -4.83 19.55 0.69
N VAL A 278 -5.06 20.81 0.31
CA VAL A 278 -6.24 21.22 -0.47
C VAL A 278 -6.34 20.41 -1.77
N THR A 279 -5.20 20.19 -2.44
CA THR A 279 -5.16 19.38 -3.67
C THR A 279 -5.60 17.95 -3.41
N THR A 280 -5.07 17.30 -2.38
CA THR A 280 -5.46 15.94 -1.99
C THR A 280 -6.95 15.85 -1.62
N GLN A 281 -7.47 16.81 -0.86
CA GLN A 281 -8.89 16.82 -0.47
C GLN A 281 -9.81 17.05 -1.66
N LYS A 282 -9.45 17.95 -2.56
CA LYS A 282 -10.17 18.13 -3.83
C LYS A 282 -10.17 16.83 -4.62
N ASN A 283 -9.03 16.14 -4.72
CA ASN A 283 -8.88 14.89 -5.46
C ASN A 283 -9.66 13.73 -4.83
N ARG A 284 -9.83 13.70 -3.51
CA ARG A 284 -10.74 12.80 -2.77
C ARG A 284 -12.19 13.07 -3.13
N LEU A 285 -12.65 14.32 -3.02
CA LEU A 285 -14.02 14.73 -3.35
C LEU A 285 -14.38 14.43 -4.81
N LEU A 286 -13.46 14.71 -5.73
CA LEU A 286 -13.61 14.41 -7.15
C LEU A 286 -13.79 12.91 -7.44
N ARG A 287 -13.32 12.03 -6.52
CA ARG A 287 -13.47 10.58 -6.58
C ARG A 287 -14.56 10.05 -5.63
N GLY A 288 -15.38 10.95 -5.09
CA GLY A 288 -16.52 10.65 -4.23
C GLY A 288 -16.13 10.15 -2.84
N ALA A 289 -14.91 10.42 -2.38
CA ALA A 289 -14.46 10.13 -1.02
C ALA A 289 -14.62 11.36 -0.12
N ASP A 290 -14.82 11.10 1.17
CA ASP A 290 -14.92 12.15 2.18
C ASP A 290 -13.58 12.83 2.45
N VAL A 291 -13.68 14.07 2.94
CA VAL A 291 -12.56 14.90 3.39
C VAL A 291 -12.23 14.51 4.82
N ASN A 292 -11.17 13.73 5.00
CA ASN A 292 -10.68 13.32 6.32
C ASN A 292 -9.35 14.02 6.58
N VAL A 293 -9.42 15.31 6.96
CA VAL A 293 -8.25 16.09 7.35
C VAL A 293 -8.21 16.13 8.87
N THR A 294 -7.01 16.01 9.44
CA THR A 294 -6.79 16.22 10.87
C THR A 294 -5.62 17.20 11.07
N PRO A 295 -5.57 17.92 12.21
CA PRO A 295 -4.41 18.73 12.56
C PRO A 295 -3.08 17.95 12.49
N ALA A 296 -3.10 16.66 12.86
CA ALA A 296 -1.93 15.79 12.80
C ALA A 296 -1.40 15.60 11.37
N LEU A 297 -2.29 15.41 10.39
CA LEU A 297 -1.91 15.27 8.98
C LEU A 297 -1.29 16.55 8.42
N LEU A 298 -1.85 17.72 8.75
CA LEU A 298 -1.29 18.99 8.29
C LEU A 298 0.09 19.27 8.91
N ARG A 299 0.25 19.07 10.24
CA ARG A 299 1.58 19.18 10.92
C ARG A 299 2.62 18.26 10.30
N ARG A 300 2.22 17.05 9.94
CA ARG A 300 3.10 16.09 9.29
C ARG A 300 3.55 16.56 7.92
N ARG A 301 2.64 17.04 7.06
CA ARG A 301 3.02 17.57 5.73
C ARG A 301 3.98 18.76 5.82
N ILE A 302 3.85 19.61 6.85
CA ILE A 302 4.82 20.69 7.12
C ILE A 302 6.20 20.08 7.37
N ARG A 303 6.29 19.07 8.25
CA ARG A 303 7.54 18.36 8.55
C ARG A 303 8.14 17.71 7.31
N ASP A 304 7.33 17.02 6.50
CA ASP A 304 7.82 16.35 5.29
C ASP A 304 8.41 17.36 4.30
N LYS A 305 7.81 18.55 4.18
CA LYS A 305 8.36 19.64 3.36
C LYS A 305 9.67 20.20 3.89
N LYS A 306 9.84 20.30 5.22
CA LYS A 306 11.13 20.66 5.81
C LYS A 306 12.22 19.64 5.47
N VAL A 307 11.92 18.36 5.63
CA VAL A 307 12.86 17.27 5.35
C VAL A 307 13.24 17.25 3.87
N ASP A 308 12.27 17.41 2.97
CA ASP A 308 12.52 17.48 1.53
C ASP A 308 13.40 18.68 1.15
N GLU A 309 13.16 19.85 1.72
CA GLU A 309 13.95 21.05 1.42
C GLU A 309 15.37 20.91 1.96
N TYR A 310 15.54 20.38 3.18
CA TYR A 310 16.84 20.05 3.75
C TYR A 310 17.63 19.07 2.85
N ARG A 311 16.97 18.01 2.34
CA ARG A 311 17.58 17.06 1.39
C ARG A 311 18.00 17.75 0.09
N LYS A 312 17.17 18.64 -0.46
CA LYS A 312 17.50 19.40 -1.68
C LYS A 312 18.65 20.37 -1.46
N GLN A 313 18.68 21.07 -0.33
CA GLN A 313 19.78 21.97 0.03
C GLN A 313 21.09 21.20 0.18
N THR A 314 21.06 20.05 0.85
CA THR A 314 22.21 19.15 0.99
C THR A 314 22.70 18.70 -0.39
N ALA A 315 21.81 18.20 -1.26
CA ALA A 315 22.15 17.79 -2.62
C ALA A 315 22.71 18.94 -3.48
N ARG A 316 22.15 20.16 -3.36
CA ARG A 316 22.67 21.36 -4.04
C ARG A 316 24.07 21.72 -3.54
N SER A 317 24.27 21.75 -2.23
CA SER A 317 25.59 22.05 -1.63
C SER A 317 26.65 21.03 -2.05
N GLU A 318 26.29 19.75 -2.16
CA GLU A 318 27.19 18.71 -2.67
C GLU A 318 27.51 18.89 -4.16
N ALA A 319 26.51 19.26 -4.96
CA ALA A 319 26.68 19.52 -6.39
C ALA A 319 27.54 20.77 -6.65
N GLU A 320 27.30 21.85 -5.90
CA GLU A 320 28.07 23.10 -5.94
C GLU A 320 29.50 22.89 -5.42
N GLY A 321 29.68 22.10 -4.36
CA GLY A 321 30.99 21.69 -3.88
C GLY A 321 31.76 20.85 -4.91
N LYS A 322 31.06 20.07 -5.75
CA LYS A 322 31.66 19.32 -6.87
C LYS A 322 32.05 20.25 -8.02
N THR A 323 31.19 21.18 -8.43
CA THR A 323 31.48 22.13 -9.52
C THR A 323 32.57 23.14 -9.14
N ALA A 324 32.60 23.63 -7.90
CA ALA A 324 33.64 24.52 -7.41
C ALA A 324 35.04 23.85 -7.41
N LYS A 325 35.10 22.55 -7.11
CA LYS A 325 36.35 21.76 -7.20
C LYS A 325 36.84 21.59 -8.64
N ILE A 326 35.92 21.45 -9.60
CA ILE A 326 36.24 21.34 -11.03
C ILE A 326 36.70 22.70 -11.59
N ALA A 327 36.04 23.80 -11.21
CA ALA A 327 36.37 25.16 -11.66
C ALA A 327 37.73 25.66 -11.13
N ALA A 328 38.15 25.23 -9.94
CA ALA A 328 39.43 25.60 -9.34
C ALA A 328 40.66 24.90 -9.96
N GLY A 329 40.52 24.24 -11.12
CA GLY A 329 41.63 23.51 -11.79
C GLY A 329 42.16 22.31 -11.01
N LYS A 330 41.54 21.98 -9.88
CA LYS A 330 41.84 20.76 -9.12
C LYS A 330 41.20 19.60 -9.88
N ARG A 331 41.97 18.96 -10.77
CA ARG A 331 41.64 17.62 -11.27
C ARG A 331 41.15 16.79 -10.07
N PRO A 332 40.06 16.01 -10.19
CA PRO A 332 39.66 15.08 -9.14
C PRO A 332 40.79 14.06 -9.02
N THR A 333 41.75 14.36 -8.14
CA THR A 333 42.74 13.41 -7.71
C THR A 333 41.94 12.27 -7.13
N LYS A 334 42.14 11.06 -7.66
CA LYS A 334 41.67 9.83 -7.01
C LYS A 334 42.06 9.99 -5.55
N ARG A 335 41.05 10.21 -4.72
CA ARG A 335 41.20 10.62 -3.33
C ARG A 335 41.96 9.47 -2.68
N LYS A 336 43.28 9.61 -2.50
CA LYS A 336 43.95 8.91 -1.41
C LYS A 336 43.25 9.45 -0.17
N ARG A 337 42.34 8.63 0.38
CA ARG A 337 41.76 8.83 1.71
C ARG A 337 42.93 9.20 2.61
N ARG A 338 42.97 10.47 3.00
CA ARG A 338 43.86 10.95 4.04
C ARG A 338 43.01 10.86 5.30
N ASP A 339 43.25 9.78 6.02
CA ASP A 339 42.83 9.60 7.39
C ASP A 339 43.50 10.73 8.20
N SER A 340 42.71 11.67 8.71
CA SER A 340 43.05 12.44 9.91
C SER A 340 41.79 13.15 10.41
N VAL A 341 41.27 12.63 11.53
CA VAL A 341 40.09 13.10 12.29
C VAL A 341 40.36 14.44 13.02
N GLU A 342 41.56 15.01 12.87
CA GLU A 342 42.03 16.21 13.57
C GLU A 342 41.37 17.53 13.13
N SER A 343 40.37 17.51 12.23
CA SER A 343 39.67 18.73 11.79
C SER A 343 38.16 18.62 11.72
N LEU A 344 37.52 17.89 12.63
CA LEU A 344 36.07 18.08 12.83
C LEU A 344 35.85 19.50 13.36
N GLU A 345 35.02 20.28 12.66
CA GLU A 345 34.65 21.61 13.14
C GLU A 345 34.03 21.50 14.55
N PRO A 346 34.37 22.40 15.50
CA PRO A 346 33.90 22.33 16.89
C PRO A 346 32.37 22.19 17.04
N GLN A 347 31.61 22.72 16.09
CA GLN A 347 30.14 22.62 16.05
C GLN A 347 29.66 21.19 15.77
N VAL A 348 30.34 20.46 14.88
CA VAL A 348 30.03 19.06 14.57
C VAL A 348 30.37 18.17 15.77
N LEU A 349 31.51 18.42 16.43
CA LEU A 349 31.89 17.68 17.63
C LEU A 349 30.89 17.90 18.78
N SER A 350 30.43 19.13 18.99
CA SER A 350 29.41 19.46 19.99
C SER A 350 28.07 18.77 19.70
N ALA A 351 27.61 18.77 18.45
CA ALA A 351 26.39 18.07 18.05
C ALA A 351 26.48 16.56 18.33
N LEU A 352 27.61 15.94 17.96
CA LEU A 352 27.83 14.50 18.16
C LEU A 352 27.91 14.10 19.65
N ILE A 353 28.48 14.94 20.52
CA ILE A 353 28.49 14.71 21.97
C ILE A 353 27.07 14.80 22.54
N LYS A 354 26.27 15.79 22.11
CA LYS A 354 24.85 15.91 22.51
C LYS A 354 24.02 14.71 22.07
N THR A 355 24.25 14.22 20.84
CA THR A 355 23.64 13.00 20.31
C THR A 355 24.00 11.79 21.17
N ALA A 356 25.26 11.64 21.58
CA ALA A 356 25.68 10.56 22.48
C ALA A 356 24.94 10.60 23.83
N ASP A 357 24.82 11.79 24.41
CA ASP A 357 24.12 11.98 25.69
C ASP A 357 22.61 11.73 25.58
N TRP A 358 21.98 12.09 24.46
CA TRP A 358 20.59 11.77 24.22
C TRP A 358 20.36 10.25 24.17
N VAL A 359 21.24 9.51 23.45
CA VAL A 359 21.15 8.04 23.39
C VAL A 359 21.37 7.41 24.77
N ARG A 360 22.29 7.95 25.58
CA ARG A 360 22.49 7.50 26.99
C ARG A 360 21.27 7.74 27.87
N ARG A 361 20.65 8.92 27.79
CA ARG A 361 19.45 9.26 28.59
C ARG A 361 18.24 8.41 28.22
N HIS A 362 18.15 7.98 26.96
CA HIS A 362 17.07 7.13 26.45
C HIS A 362 17.47 5.65 26.35
N TYR A 363 18.54 5.26 27.04
CA TYR A 363 18.91 3.86 27.22
C TYR A 363 17.91 3.21 28.18
N ASP A 364 17.12 2.26 27.66
CA ASP A 364 16.21 1.46 28.46
C ASP A 364 16.80 0.06 28.64
N PRO A 365 17.22 -0.32 29.86
CA PRO A 365 17.74 -1.65 30.14
C PRO A 365 16.69 -2.76 29.95
N GLY A 366 15.40 -2.44 29.85
CA GLY A 366 14.31 -3.37 29.55
C GLY A 366 14.06 -3.65 28.07
N ALA A 367 14.72 -2.93 27.16
CA ALA A 367 14.56 -3.10 25.71
C ALA A 367 15.06 -4.47 25.21
N ASP A 368 14.59 -4.89 24.03
CA ASP A 368 15.03 -6.12 23.37
C ASP A 368 16.56 -6.12 23.14
N ALA A 369 17.16 -7.33 23.08
CA ALA A 369 18.62 -7.49 23.04
C ALA A 369 19.27 -6.80 21.83
N THR A 370 18.58 -6.75 20.68
CA THR A 370 19.09 -6.11 19.45
C THR A 370 19.08 -4.59 19.60
N SER A 371 18.01 -4.03 20.15
CA SER A 371 17.87 -2.59 20.42
C SER A 371 18.88 -2.12 21.46
N ARG A 372 19.08 -2.92 22.52
CA ARG A 372 20.10 -2.66 23.55
C ARG A 372 21.51 -2.66 22.97
N TRP A 373 21.83 -3.67 22.17
CA TRP A 373 23.11 -3.76 21.46
C TRP A 373 23.29 -2.56 20.53
N ALA A 374 22.27 -2.21 19.73
CA ALA A 374 22.36 -1.12 18.77
C ALA A 374 22.58 0.24 19.45
N LYS A 375 21.95 0.47 20.61
CA LYS A 375 22.19 1.68 21.42
C LYS A 375 23.61 1.74 21.96
N LEU A 376 24.16 0.61 22.45
CA LEU A 376 25.55 0.54 22.92
C LEU A 376 26.55 0.82 21.79
N VAL A 377 26.33 0.21 20.62
CA VAL A 377 27.17 0.46 19.45
C VAL A 377 27.04 1.89 18.95
N ALA A 378 25.83 2.49 18.97
CA ALA A 378 25.65 3.90 18.66
C ALA A 378 26.43 4.80 19.64
N ILE A 379 26.41 4.50 20.94
CA ILE A 379 27.19 5.23 21.96
C ILE A 379 28.71 5.09 21.70
N ASP A 380 29.19 3.92 21.29
CA ASP A 380 30.61 3.68 21.00
C ASP A 380 31.09 4.37 19.71
N ILE A 381 30.19 4.59 18.76
CA ILE A 381 30.47 5.28 17.49
C ILE A 381 30.46 6.79 17.71
N LEU A 382 29.56 7.29 18.56
CA LEU A 382 29.47 8.70 18.89
C LEU A 382 30.61 9.10 19.87
N PRO A 383 31.25 10.25 19.67
CA PRO A 383 32.39 10.67 20.50
C PRO A 383 31.99 10.78 21.98
N ALA A 384 32.86 10.25 22.86
CA ALA A 384 32.81 10.56 24.28
C ALA A 384 33.39 11.97 24.53
N THR A 385 33.13 12.52 25.72
CA THR A 385 33.67 13.82 26.19
C THR A 385 35.19 13.93 26.08
N ASP A 386 35.91 12.80 25.94
CA ASP A 386 37.38 12.74 25.87
C ASP A 386 37.93 12.41 24.46
N GLY A 387 37.09 12.50 23.42
CA GLY A 387 37.51 12.34 22.02
C GLY A 387 36.97 11.07 21.33
N PRO A 388 37.08 10.99 19.98
CA PRO A 388 36.47 9.92 19.20
C PRO A 388 37.23 8.60 19.35
N VAL A 389 36.52 7.52 19.72
CA VAL A 389 37.13 6.19 19.90
C VAL A 389 37.39 5.49 18.55
N ASN A 390 36.65 5.81 17.47
CA ASN A 390 36.73 5.04 16.21
C ASN A 390 36.74 5.85 14.90
N GLY A 391 36.68 7.18 14.91
CA GLY A 391 36.88 8.01 13.70
C GLY A 391 35.88 7.80 12.54
N LEU A 392 34.75 7.13 12.78
CA LEU A 392 33.71 6.88 11.78
C LEU A 392 32.87 8.14 11.56
N SER A 393 32.75 8.60 10.32
CA SER A 393 32.16 9.92 10.01
C SER A 393 30.99 9.88 9.02
N SER A 394 30.67 8.72 8.45
CA SER A 394 29.63 8.57 7.43
C SER A 394 28.82 7.29 7.60
N SER A 395 27.58 7.30 7.09
CA SER A 395 26.70 6.11 7.06
C SER A 395 27.37 4.93 6.33
N ASP A 396 28.17 5.21 5.30
CA ASP A 396 28.93 4.22 4.53
C ASP A 396 30.09 3.59 5.33
N GLU A 397 30.51 4.19 6.43
CA GLU A 397 31.54 3.68 7.34
C GLU A 397 30.90 3.03 8.58
N ILE A 398 29.82 3.62 9.08
CA ILE A 398 29.07 3.13 10.25
C ILE A 398 28.40 1.79 9.97
N ARG A 399 27.77 1.64 8.79
CA ARG A 399 27.05 0.40 8.46
C ARG A 399 27.99 -0.82 8.40
N PRO A 400 29.10 -0.83 7.63
CA PRO A 400 30.00 -1.98 7.60
C PRO A 400 30.64 -2.26 8.97
N TYR A 401 30.93 -1.22 9.76
CA TYR A 401 31.44 -1.39 11.12
C TYR A 401 30.43 -2.09 12.03
N ALA A 402 29.18 -1.62 12.06
CA ALA A 402 28.13 -2.24 12.87
C ALA A 402 27.80 -3.66 12.39
N GLU A 403 27.81 -3.91 11.08
CA GLU A 403 27.62 -5.27 10.53
C GLU A 403 28.74 -6.22 10.98
N SER A 404 30.01 -5.81 10.87
CA SER A 404 31.16 -6.61 11.32
C SER A 404 31.06 -6.89 12.81
N ARG A 405 30.81 -5.84 13.61
CA ARG A 405 30.72 -5.95 15.06
C ARG A 405 29.59 -6.87 15.52
N TRP A 406 28.44 -6.85 14.85
CA TRP A 406 27.35 -7.78 15.14
C TRP A 406 27.80 -9.23 14.92
N ILE A 407 28.45 -9.50 13.79
CA ILE A 407 28.93 -10.84 13.45
C ILE A 407 29.95 -11.30 14.50
N ASP A 408 30.91 -10.46 14.84
CA ASP A 408 31.98 -10.79 15.80
C ASP A 408 31.44 -11.07 17.21
N GLU A 409 30.40 -10.35 17.65
CA GLU A 409 29.87 -10.46 19.01
C GLU A 409 28.76 -11.52 19.15
N ASN A 410 28.04 -11.87 18.07
CA ASN A 410 26.82 -12.69 18.15
C ASN A 410 26.86 -13.97 17.33
N VAL A 411 27.84 -14.16 16.44
CA VAL A 411 27.93 -15.33 15.56
C VAL A 411 29.13 -16.18 15.95
N THR A 412 28.92 -17.48 16.16
CA THR A 412 30.01 -18.42 16.41
C THR A 412 30.29 -19.24 15.15
N GLY A 413 31.54 -19.23 14.68
CA GLY A 413 31.93 -19.91 13.45
C GLY A 413 31.70 -19.08 12.19
N ALA A 414 31.59 -19.75 11.04
CA ALA A 414 31.43 -19.06 9.76
C ALA A 414 30.02 -18.47 9.61
N ALA A 415 29.95 -17.16 9.33
CA ALA A 415 28.67 -16.45 9.20
C ALA A 415 27.83 -16.96 8.03
N THR A 416 26.61 -17.39 8.32
CA THR A 416 25.62 -17.78 7.31
C THR A 416 24.98 -16.56 6.65
N GLU A 417 24.24 -16.75 5.55
CA GLU A 417 23.47 -15.65 4.93
C GLU A 417 22.34 -15.13 5.85
N ALA A 418 21.80 -15.98 6.72
CA ALA A 418 20.84 -15.57 7.74
C ALA A 418 21.49 -14.62 8.76
N ASP A 419 22.72 -14.93 9.21
CA ASP A 419 23.48 -14.10 10.14
C ASP A 419 23.84 -12.74 9.52
N LYS A 420 24.27 -12.72 8.25
CA LYS A 420 24.52 -11.47 7.52
C LYS A 420 23.25 -10.63 7.36
N SER A 421 22.11 -11.27 7.14
CA SER A 421 20.81 -10.58 7.08
C SER A 421 20.39 -9.99 8.44
N HIS A 422 20.75 -10.65 9.55
CA HIS A 422 20.55 -10.12 10.90
C HIS A 422 21.50 -8.96 11.20
N ALA A 423 22.79 -9.10 10.84
CA ALA A 423 23.79 -8.05 10.99
C ALA A 423 23.39 -6.76 10.24
N ARG A 424 22.89 -6.88 9.00
CA ARG A 424 22.37 -5.72 8.23
C ARG A 424 21.20 -5.02 8.91
N ARG A 425 20.28 -5.79 9.52
CA ARG A 425 19.15 -5.24 10.27
C ARG A 425 19.62 -4.52 11.52
N ALA A 426 20.51 -5.12 12.29
CA ALA A 426 21.08 -4.51 13.49
C ALA A 426 21.87 -3.22 13.17
N ALA A 427 22.67 -3.23 12.10
CA ALA A 427 23.38 -2.05 11.62
C ALA A 427 22.43 -0.93 11.16
N GLN A 428 21.32 -1.28 10.52
CA GLN A 428 20.28 -0.30 10.17
C GLN A 428 19.61 0.30 11.41
N THR A 429 19.42 -0.47 12.48
CA THR A 429 18.94 0.03 13.77
C THR A 429 19.94 1.00 14.41
N VAL A 430 21.25 0.71 14.37
CA VAL A 430 22.30 1.64 14.83
C VAL A 430 22.22 2.97 14.08
N LEU A 431 22.11 2.93 12.75
CA LEU A 431 21.98 4.12 11.92
C LEU A 431 20.72 4.93 12.25
N LEU A 432 19.58 4.27 12.44
CA LEU A 432 18.33 4.92 12.81
C LEU A 432 18.43 5.61 14.17
N ILE A 433 19.08 4.99 15.16
CA ILE A 433 19.30 5.59 16.48
C ILE A 433 20.15 6.86 16.37
N ILE A 434 21.24 6.80 15.60
CA ILE A 434 22.12 7.96 15.36
C ILE A 434 21.34 9.08 14.64
N ASP A 435 20.57 8.74 13.61
CA ASP A 435 19.78 9.70 12.82
C ASP A 435 18.66 10.36 13.66
N MET A 436 17.96 9.57 14.48
CA MET A 436 16.97 10.08 15.43
C MET A 436 17.59 11.03 16.46
N ALA A 437 18.77 10.68 16.97
CA ALA A 437 19.47 11.49 17.96
C ALA A 437 20.06 12.77 17.36
N LEU A 438 20.43 12.77 16.06
CA LEU A 438 20.82 13.96 15.30
C LEU A 438 19.61 14.85 14.95
N SER A 439 18.43 14.25 14.83
CA SER A 439 17.18 14.91 14.43
C SER A 439 16.31 15.36 15.62
N SER A 440 16.72 15.09 16.87
CA SER A 440 15.93 15.43 18.05
C SER A 440 15.94 16.95 18.28
N PRO A 441 14.76 17.60 18.46
CA PRO A 441 14.63 19.04 18.63
C PRO A 441 15.05 19.58 20.02
N ASP A 442 15.56 18.71 20.90
CA ASP A 442 16.10 19.15 22.20
C ASP A 442 17.41 19.90 21.96
N ASP A 443 17.29 21.19 21.67
CA ASP A 443 18.36 22.17 21.78
C ASP A 443 18.37 22.71 23.21
N PRO A 444 19.24 22.23 24.12
CA PRO A 444 19.36 22.77 25.47
C PRO A 444 20.03 24.15 25.51
N THR A 445 20.26 24.82 24.36
CA THR A 445 20.75 26.21 24.37
C THR A 445 19.68 27.23 24.75
N SER A 446 18.42 26.81 25.00
CA SER A 446 17.37 27.70 25.51
C SER A 446 17.29 27.82 27.04
N ASP A 447 18.11 27.09 27.81
CA ASP A 447 18.27 27.37 29.23
C ASP A 447 19.30 28.49 29.38
N ASP A 448 18.83 29.72 29.17
CA ASP A 448 19.52 30.95 29.56
C ASP A 448 19.18 31.20 31.05
N PRO A 449 20.10 30.96 32.01
CA PRO A 449 19.81 31.12 33.44
C PRO A 449 19.75 32.58 33.90
N GLU A 450 19.71 33.56 32.98
CA GLU A 450 19.76 34.99 33.30
C GLU A 450 18.41 35.75 33.17
N SER A 451 17.29 35.09 32.85
CA SER A 451 16.00 35.81 32.79
C SER A 451 15.32 36.07 34.16
N ASP A 452 15.88 35.59 35.27
CA ASP A 452 15.41 35.87 36.63
C ASP A 452 16.32 36.91 37.31
N LYS A 453 16.33 38.15 36.79
CA LYS A 453 16.75 39.38 37.49
C LYS A 453 16.47 40.64 36.64
N THR A 454 15.21 41.07 36.60
CA THR A 454 14.80 42.49 36.76
C THR A 454 13.31 42.59 36.94
#